data_AF-A0A1U7WYU3-F1
#
_entry.id   AF-A0A1U7WYU3-F1
#
_cell.length_a   1.000
_cell.length_b   1.000
_cell.length_c   1.000
_cell.angle_alpha   90.00
_cell.angle_beta   90.00
_cell.angle_gamma   90.00
#
_symmetry.space_group_name_H-M   'P 1'
#
loop_
_entity.id
_entity.type
_entity.pdbx_description
1 polymer ?
#
loop_
_entity_poly.entity_id
_entity_poly.type
_entity_poly.pdbx_seq_one_letter_code
_entity_poly.pdbx_strand_id
1 'polypeptide(L)'
;MSPEMKNSGRKPAKYDIEYRAKEDDSWYGVLVVVNGETLTVKYEGYPETFDSKIAAKDFKSKEEIDEFVGRFRNISPQLQDSECGSVMKEGMIVCAACNAFGKDDMHFYDAVVEAVSFFLLFENFF
;
A
#
# COMPACT_ATOMS: atom_id res chain seq x y z
N MET A 1 3.67 -18.73 -42.13
CA MET A 1 4.88 -18.69 -41.29
C MET A 1 4.91 -17.30 -40.67
N SER A 2 4.36 -17.15 -39.47
CA SER A 2 4.27 -15.86 -38.76
C SER A 2 5.44 -15.77 -37.78
N PRO A 3 6.09 -14.59 -37.62
CA PRO A 3 7.22 -14.47 -36.72
C PRO A 3 6.74 -14.54 -35.27
N GLU A 4 7.30 -15.49 -34.53
CA GLU A 4 7.14 -15.62 -33.09
C GLU A 4 7.71 -14.38 -32.40
N MET A 5 6.84 -13.64 -31.70
CA MET A 5 7.27 -12.61 -30.76
C MET A 5 7.98 -13.29 -29.60
N LYS A 6 9.31 -13.15 -29.56
CA LYS A 6 10.13 -13.56 -28.43
C LYS A 6 9.68 -12.78 -27.19
N ASN A 7 8.92 -13.44 -26.33
CA ASN A 7 8.63 -12.94 -24.99
C ASN A 7 9.94 -12.97 -24.20
N SER A 8 10.71 -11.87 -24.26
CA SER A 8 11.90 -11.69 -23.43
C SER A 8 11.42 -11.73 -21.98
N GLY A 9 11.81 -12.77 -21.23
CA GLY A 9 11.36 -13.08 -19.88
C GLY A 9 11.62 -11.98 -18.84
N ARG A 10 10.92 -10.86 -18.96
CA ARG A 10 10.81 -9.84 -17.94
C ARG A 10 9.91 -10.47 -16.87
N LYS A 11 10.48 -10.73 -15.68
CA LYS A 11 9.66 -11.08 -14.51
C LYS A 11 8.50 -10.07 -14.44
N PRO A 12 7.26 -10.51 -14.17
CA PRO A 12 6.16 -9.58 -14.03
C PRO A 12 6.54 -8.55 -12.98
N ALA A 13 6.29 -7.29 -13.29
CA ALA A 13 6.54 -6.22 -12.33
C ALA A 13 5.67 -6.48 -11.09
N LYS A 14 6.29 -6.43 -9.92
CA LYS A 14 5.62 -6.74 -8.66
C LYS A 14 5.29 -5.43 -7.94
N TYR A 15 4.08 -5.36 -7.41
CA TYR A 15 3.64 -4.31 -6.50
C TYR A 15 3.96 -4.78 -5.07
N ASP A 16 5.25 -4.75 -4.71
CA ASP A 16 5.78 -5.32 -3.46
C ASP A 16 6.17 -4.27 -2.41
N ILE A 17 5.78 -3.02 -2.63
CA ILE A 17 5.95 -1.90 -1.71
C ILE A 17 4.66 -1.07 -1.64
N GLU A 18 4.45 -0.42 -0.51
CA GLU A 18 3.37 0.54 -0.31
C GLU A 18 3.91 1.97 -0.39
N TYR A 19 3.12 2.87 -0.95
CA TYR A 19 3.37 4.31 -0.96
C TYR A 19 2.18 5.06 -0.37
N ARG A 20 2.47 6.00 0.53
CA ARG A 20 1.47 6.90 1.10
C ARG A 20 1.30 8.10 0.18
N ALA A 21 0.17 8.21 -0.53
CA ALA A 21 -0.07 9.32 -1.46
C ALA A 21 -0.19 10.66 -0.71
N LYS A 22 0.26 11.77 -1.31
CA LYS A 22 0.28 13.09 -0.63
C LYS A 22 -1.10 13.75 -0.59
N GLU A 23 -1.96 13.33 -1.50
CA GLU A 23 -3.26 13.94 -1.78
C GLU A 23 -4.31 13.56 -0.72
N ASP A 24 -4.26 12.33 -0.23
CA ASP A 24 -5.23 11.76 0.70
C ASP A 24 -4.61 11.03 1.91
N ASP A 25 -3.27 10.96 2.00
CA ASP A 25 -2.53 10.21 3.01
C ASP A 25 -2.88 8.71 3.12
N SER A 26 -3.50 8.14 2.08
CA SER A 26 -3.78 6.70 1.98
C SER A 26 -2.57 5.92 1.50
N TRP A 27 -2.45 4.67 1.95
CA TRP A 27 -1.47 3.71 1.48
C TRP A 27 -1.99 2.95 0.25
N TYR A 28 -1.13 2.84 -0.77
CA TYR A 28 -1.40 2.11 -2.00
C TYR A 28 -0.29 1.12 -2.29
N GLY A 29 -0.62 -0.06 -2.79
CA GLY A 29 0.36 -0.96 -3.41
C GLY A 29 0.91 -0.31 -4.68
N VAL A 30 2.24 -0.21 -4.79
CA VAL A 30 2.88 0.47 -5.92
C VAL A 30 4.05 -0.31 -6.51
N LEU A 31 4.34 0.00 -7.76
CA LEU A 31 5.56 -0.36 -8.46
C LEU A 31 6.34 0.92 -8.72
N VAL A 32 7.59 0.96 -8.27
CA VAL A 32 8.49 2.09 -8.55
C VAL A 32 9.38 1.77 -9.76
N VAL A 33 9.36 2.67 -10.74
CA VAL A 33 10.20 2.59 -11.95
C VAL A 33 11.08 3.82 -12.03
N VAL A 34 12.40 3.63 -12.14
CA VAL A 34 13.36 4.72 -12.35
C VAL A 34 13.77 4.76 -13.81
N ASN A 35 13.66 5.95 -14.43
CA ASN A 35 14.12 6.21 -15.79
C ASN A 35 14.91 7.53 -15.82
N GLY A 36 16.23 7.42 -15.94
CA GLY A 36 17.12 8.58 -15.81
C GLY A 36 16.97 9.25 -14.44
N GLU A 37 16.66 10.53 -14.44
CA GLU A 37 16.45 11.34 -13.23
C GLU A 37 14.98 11.42 -12.79
N THR A 38 14.10 10.57 -13.34
CA THR A 38 12.68 10.54 -13.01
C THR A 38 12.31 9.21 -12.35
N LEU A 39 11.69 9.30 -11.18
CA LEU A 39 11.06 8.19 -10.48
C LEU A 39 9.56 8.23 -10.79
N THR A 40 9.00 7.11 -11.25
CA THR A 40 7.56 6.96 -11.49
C THR A 40 6.99 5.96 -10.48
N VAL A 41 6.00 6.41 -9.71
CA VAL A 41 5.20 5.57 -8.82
C VAL A 41 3.96 5.13 -9.60
N LYS A 42 3.87 3.83 -9.88
CA LYS A 42 2.72 3.22 -10.56
C LYS A 42 1.81 2.55 -9.53
N TYR A 43 0.53 2.87 -9.54
CA TYR A 43 -0.43 2.37 -8.55
C TYR A 43 -1.07 1.05 -8.99
N GLU A 44 -1.11 0.06 -8.10
CA GLU A 44 -1.73 -1.24 -8.38
C GLU A 44 -3.22 -1.08 -8.65
N GLY A 45 -3.71 -1.63 -9.77
CA GLY A 45 -5.14 -1.57 -10.13
C GLY A 45 -5.59 -0.25 -10.77
N TYR A 46 -4.73 0.76 -10.88
CA TYR A 46 -5.03 2.04 -11.51
C TYR A 46 -4.35 2.19 -12.88
N PRO A 47 -4.96 2.92 -13.83
CA PRO A 47 -4.34 3.20 -15.12
C PRO A 47 -3.18 4.20 -14.99
N GLU A 48 -2.27 4.19 -15.96
CA GLU A 48 -1.05 5.02 -15.96
C GLU A 48 -1.30 6.53 -15.89
N THR A 49 -2.53 6.99 -16.13
CA THR A 49 -2.94 8.39 -15.97
C THR A 49 -2.86 8.86 -14.52
N PHE A 50 -2.86 7.94 -13.55
CA PHE A 50 -2.69 8.24 -12.12
C PHE A 50 -1.23 8.12 -11.65
N ASP A 51 -0.30 7.66 -12.50
CA ASP A 51 1.10 7.50 -12.11
C ASP A 51 1.71 8.83 -11.65
N SER A 52 2.37 8.82 -10.49
CA SER A 52 3.08 10.00 -10.00
C SER A 52 4.50 10.02 -10.54
N LYS A 53 4.87 11.08 -11.27
CA LYS A 53 6.23 11.28 -11.80
C LYS A 53 6.95 12.33 -10.97
N ILE A 54 8.04 11.93 -10.33
CA ILE A 54 8.87 12.79 -9.49
C ILE A 54 10.24 12.93 -10.15
N ALA A 55 10.64 14.14 -10.52
CA ALA A 55 11.98 14.40 -11.06
C ALA A 55 12.95 14.73 -9.92
N ALA A 56 14.19 14.26 -10.01
CA ALA A 56 15.21 14.51 -8.98
C ALA A 56 15.44 16.00 -8.71
N LYS A 57 15.30 16.85 -9.75
CA LYS A 57 15.40 18.31 -9.67
C LYS A 57 14.29 18.98 -8.85
N ASP A 58 13.19 18.28 -8.58
CA ASP A 58 12.05 18.83 -7.84
C ASP A 58 12.34 18.89 -6.34
N PHE A 59 13.32 18.10 -5.87
CA PHE A 59 13.82 18.15 -4.49
C PHE A 59 14.84 19.28 -4.32
N LYS A 60 14.62 20.13 -3.31
CA LYS A 60 15.44 21.31 -3.01
C LYS A 60 16.35 21.08 -1.80
N SER A 61 16.06 20.09 -0.99
CA SER A 61 16.83 19.78 0.21
C SER A 61 16.84 18.28 0.51
N LYS A 62 17.73 17.88 1.41
CA LYS A 62 17.81 16.51 1.89
C LYS A 62 16.55 16.12 2.65
N GLU A 63 15.99 17.06 3.41
CA GLU A 63 14.79 16.84 4.23
C GLU A 63 13.57 16.50 3.36
N GLU A 64 13.42 17.13 2.19
CA GLU A 64 12.35 16.78 1.24
C GLU A 64 12.52 15.37 0.67
N ILE A 65 13.76 14.92 0.49
CA ILE A 65 14.07 13.55 0.06
C ILE A 65 13.76 12.56 1.19
N ASP A 66 14.20 12.85 2.42
CA ASP A 66 13.97 12.00 3.58
C ASP A 66 12.45 11.86 3.87
N GLU A 67 11.69 12.95 3.74
CA GLU A 67 10.22 12.92 3.83
C GLU A 67 9.62 12.03 2.73
N PHE A 68 10.05 12.20 1.48
CA PHE A 68 9.56 11.41 0.36
C PHE A 68 9.85 9.91 0.52
N VAL A 69 11.07 9.56 0.93
CA VAL A 69 11.46 8.17 1.22
C VAL A 69 10.64 7.60 2.38
N GLY A 70 10.35 8.41 3.40
CA GLY A 70 9.50 8.03 4.53
C GLY A 70 8.04 7.72 4.17
N ARG A 71 7.61 8.02 2.94
CA ARG A 71 6.28 7.65 2.43
C ARG A 71 6.24 6.27 1.78
N PHE A 72 7.36 5.54 1.74
CA PHE A 72 7.42 4.16 1.27
C PHE A 72 7.60 3.18 2.42
N ARG A 73 6.97 2.02 2.34
CA ARG A 73 7.19 0.89 3.26
C ARG A 73 7.01 -0.46 2.55
N ASN A 74 7.38 -1.54 3.23
CA ASN A 74 7.03 -2.89 2.79
C ASN A 74 5.50 -3.11 2.89
N ILE A 75 4.96 -4.02 2.07
CA ILE A 75 3.54 -4.40 2.16
C ILE A 75 3.15 -4.75 3.59
N SER A 76 2.04 -4.16 4.04
CA SER A 76 1.44 -4.45 5.34
C SER A 76 0.97 -5.91 5.37
N PRO A 77 1.41 -6.72 6.33
CA PRO A 77 1.00 -8.11 6.41
C PRO A 77 -0.50 -8.19 6.73
N GLN A 78 -1.20 -9.07 6.02
CA GLN A 78 -2.61 -9.35 6.30
C GLN A 78 -2.74 -10.11 7.61
N LEU A 79 -3.52 -9.58 8.55
CA LEU A 79 -3.87 -10.29 9.78
C LEU A 79 -4.90 -11.39 9.46
N GLN A 80 -4.58 -12.63 9.80
CA GLN A 80 -5.53 -13.75 9.69
C GLN A 80 -6.40 -13.89 10.95
N ASP A 81 -7.58 -14.50 10.80
CA ASP A 81 -8.50 -14.77 11.92
C ASP A 81 -7.84 -15.58 13.05
N SER A 82 -6.98 -16.53 12.70
CA SER A 82 -6.22 -17.33 13.68
C SER A 82 -5.17 -16.51 14.45
N GLU A 83 -4.75 -15.37 13.92
CA GLU A 83 -3.74 -14.50 14.50
C GLU A 83 -4.36 -13.39 15.35
N CYS A 84 -5.62 -13.02 15.10
CA CYS A 84 -6.26 -11.86 15.74
C CYS A 84 -6.23 -11.90 17.27
N GLY A 85 -6.40 -13.09 17.86
CA GLY A 85 -6.40 -13.31 19.31
C GLY A 85 -5.03 -13.18 19.98
N SER A 86 -3.95 -13.34 19.22
CA SER A 86 -2.57 -13.39 19.75
C SER A 86 -1.74 -12.17 19.37
N VAL A 87 -2.03 -11.57 18.22
CA VAL A 87 -1.27 -10.47 17.64
C VAL A 87 -1.85 -9.12 18.05
N MET A 88 -3.18 -8.94 18.06
CA MET A 88 -3.79 -7.63 18.27
C MET A 88 -3.76 -7.19 19.72
N LYS A 89 -3.27 -5.97 19.94
CA LYS A 89 -3.17 -5.33 21.26
C LYS A 89 -3.52 -3.86 21.13
N GLU A 90 -4.01 -3.29 22.23
CA GLU A 90 -4.22 -1.85 22.36
C GLU A 90 -2.91 -1.08 22.13
N GLY A 91 -3.02 0.08 21.50
CA GLY A 91 -1.89 0.93 21.13
C GLY A 91 -1.11 0.50 19.89
N MET A 92 -1.41 -0.65 19.29
CA MET A 92 -0.77 -1.06 18.04
C MET A 92 -1.20 -0.17 16.87
N ILE A 93 -0.25 0.15 15.99
CA ILE A 93 -0.54 0.77 14.71
C ILE A 93 -0.84 -0.34 13.69
N VAL A 94 -1.98 -0.20 13.01
CA VAL A 94 -2.44 -1.14 11.98
C VAL A 94 -2.72 -0.38 10.69
N CYS A 95 -2.62 -1.08 9.56
CA CYS A 95 -3.11 -0.59 8.28
C CYS A 95 -4.61 -0.92 8.18
N ALA A 96 -5.47 0.06 8.42
CA ALA A 96 -6.92 -0.13 8.45
C ALA A 96 -7.54 0.18 7.08
N ALA A 97 -8.33 -0.75 6.57
CA ALA A 97 -9.17 -0.54 5.41
C ALA A 97 -10.38 0.33 5.81
N CYS A 98 -10.60 1.43 5.09
CA CYS A 98 -11.61 2.43 5.39
C CYS A 98 -12.37 2.80 4.10
N ASN A 99 -13.69 2.63 4.12
CA ASN A 99 -14.61 3.01 3.05
C ASN A 99 -15.46 4.24 3.42
N ALA A 100 -15.02 5.04 4.38
CA ALA A 100 -15.83 6.15 4.92
C ALA A 100 -16.03 7.31 3.92
N PHE A 101 -15.19 7.41 2.87
CA PHE A 101 -15.11 8.57 1.99
C PHE A 101 -15.72 8.37 0.59
N GLY A 102 -16.22 7.17 0.28
CA GLY A 102 -16.82 6.85 -1.03
C GLY A 102 -17.53 5.50 -1.01
N LYS A 103 -18.53 5.31 -1.89
CA LYS A 103 -19.30 4.06 -1.94
C LYS A 103 -18.53 2.88 -2.54
N ASP A 104 -17.51 3.16 -3.36
CA ASP A 104 -16.82 2.15 -4.16
C ASP A 104 -15.30 2.11 -3.96
N ASP A 105 -14.72 3.09 -3.24
CA ASP A 105 -13.26 3.19 -3.04
C ASP A 105 -12.88 2.76 -1.62
N MET A 106 -11.97 1.77 -1.55
CA MET A 106 -11.35 1.32 -0.31
C MET A 106 -10.01 2.01 -0.14
N HIS A 107 -9.87 2.78 0.94
CA HIS A 107 -8.62 3.44 1.30
C HIS A 107 -7.96 2.73 2.48
N PHE A 108 -6.64 2.86 2.60
CA PHE A 108 -5.88 2.22 3.67
C PHE A 108 -5.11 3.27 4.46
N TYR A 109 -5.27 3.29 5.78
CA TYR A 109 -4.67 4.30 6.65
C TYR A 109 -3.94 3.67 7.83
N ASP A 110 -2.97 4.39 8.38
CA ASP A 110 -2.44 4.05 9.70
C ASP A 110 -3.50 4.40 10.75
N ALA A 111 -3.88 3.41 11.56
CA ALA A 111 -4.82 3.57 12.66
C ALA A 111 -4.23 2.98 13.95
N VAL A 112 -4.63 3.54 15.09
CA VAL A 112 -4.25 3.01 16.41
C VAL A 112 -5.40 2.16 16.93
N VAL A 113 -5.09 0.95 17.38
CA VAL A 113 -6.06 0.08 18.06
C VAL A 113 -6.34 0.66 19.44
N GLU A 114 -7.54 1.20 19.64
CA GLU A 114 -7.96 1.75 20.94
C GLU A 114 -8.31 0.65 21.95
N ALA A 115 -9.07 -0.36 21.50
CA ALA A 115 -9.52 -1.47 22.32
C ALA A 115 -9.65 -2.75 21.50
N VAL A 116 -9.43 -3.92 22.12
CA VAL A 116 -9.69 -5.24 21.51
C VAL A 116 -10.70 -6.01 22.36
N SER A 117 -11.84 -6.36 21.78
CA SER A 117 -12.91 -7.10 22.47
C SER A 117 -13.15 -8.45 21.82
N PHE A 118 -12.97 -9.52 22.59
CA PHE A 118 -13.29 -10.88 22.17
C PHE A 118 -14.63 -11.31 22.76
N PHE A 119 -15.66 -11.40 21.92
CA PHE A 119 -16.92 -12.01 22.31
C PHE A 119 -16.91 -13.47 21.87
N LEU A 120 -16.77 -14.38 22.84
CA LEU A 120 -17.06 -15.79 22.57
C LEU A 120 -18.56 -15.90 22.31
N LEU A 121 -18.92 -16.13 21.04
CA LEU A 121 -20.24 -16.65 20.70
C LEU A 121 -20.31 -18.08 21.26
N PHE A 122 -20.78 -18.21 22.50
CA PHE A 122 -21.25 -19.51 22.98
C PHE A 122 -22.48 -19.86 22.16
N GLU A 123 -22.30 -20.67 21.13
CA GLU A 123 -23.41 -21.40 20.52
C GLU A 123 -23.96 -22.38 21.55
N ASN A 124 -24.92 -21.92 22.36
CA ASN A 124 -25.85 -22.80 23.05
C ASN A 124 -26.90 -23.28 22.01
N PHE A 125 -26.52 -24.25 21.19
CA PHE A 125 -27.50 -25.14 20.57
C PHE A 125 -27.83 -26.25 21.58
N PHE A 126 -28.94 -26.09 22.29
CA PHE A 126 -29.69 -27.18 22.93
C PHE A 126 -31.03 -27.34 22.21
#